data_AF-A0A7X8YIY7-F1
#
_entry.id   AF-A0A7X8YIY7-F1
#
_cell.length_a   1.000
_cell.length_b   1.000
_cell.length_c   1.000
_cell.angle_alpha   90.00
_cell.angle_beta   90.00
_cell.angle_gamma   90.00
#
_symmetry.space_group_name_H-M   'P 1'
#
loop_
_entity.id
_entity.type
_entity.pdbx_description
1 polymer ?
#
loop_
_entity_poly.entity_id
_entity_poly.type
_entity_poly.pdbx_seq_one_letter_code
_entity_poly.pdbx_strand_id
1 'polypeptide(L)' 'MEPEVKRWTAKRKAELVKEIIKGKTTAKEAARTYDLTPAEVERWVDDALGGMENALKANPKD' A
#
# COMPACT_ATOMS: atom_id res chain seq x y z
N MET A 1 -15.77 1.22 -24.09
CA MET A 1 -16.00 1.58 -22.68
C MET A 1 -14.70 1.24 -21.96
N GLU A 2 -13.73 2.15 -21.98
CA GLU A 2 -12.50 1.96 -21.22
C GLU A 2 -12.86 2.04 -19.73
N PRO A 3 -12.39 1.10 -18.89
CA PRO A 3 -12.68 1.15 -17.47
C PRO A 3 -12.11 2.46 -16.93
N GLU A 4 -12.97 3.26 -16.31
CA GLU A 4 -12.59 4.47 -15.59
C GLU A 4 -11.61 4.06 -14.48
N VAL A 5 -10.30 4.16 -14.76
CA VAL A 5 -9.27 3.83 -13.79
C VAL A 5 -9.42 4.80 -12.62
N LYS A 6 -10.02 4.35 -11.52
CA LYS A 6 -10.03 5.09 -10.25
C LYS A 6 -8.58 5.34 -9.85
N ARG A 7 -8.07 6.55 -10.14
CA ARG A 7 -6.66 6.88 -9.97
C ARG A 7 -6.30 6.89 -8.48
N TRP A 8 -5.56 5.88 -8.06
CA TRP A 8 -4.99 5.83 -6.72
C TRP A 8 -3.83 6.81 -6.58
N THR A 9 -4.06 7.91 -5.85
CA THR A 9 -3.00 8.87 -5.51
C THR A 9 -2.04 8.26 -4.49
N ALA A 10 -0.79 8.75 -4.46
CA ALA A 10 0.22 8.28 -3.51
C ALA A 10 -0.26 8.41 -2.04
N LYS A 11 -0.98 9.50 -1.71
CA LYS A 11 -1.53 9.71 -0.37
C LYS A 11 -2.53 8.61 0.00
N ARG A 12 -3.50 8.32 -0.87
CA ARG A 12 -4.53 7.31 -0.60
C ARG A 12 -3.91 5.91 -0.47
N LYS A 13 -2.96 5.57 -1.34
CA LYS A 13 -2.21 4.29 -1.24
C LYS A 13 -1.52 4.16 0.11
N ALA A 14 -0.82 5.22 0.55
CA ALA A 14 -0.12 5.22 1.82
C ALA A 14 -1.08 5.10 3.02
N GLU A 15 -2.26 5.72 2.98
CA GLU A 15 -3.28 5.56 4.02
C GLU A 15 -3.76 4.10 4.10
N LEU A 16 -4.09 3.49 2.98
CA LEU A 16 -4.53 2.09 2.94
C LEU A 16 -3.45 1.14 3.45
N VAL A 17 -2.21 1.29 2.98
CA VAL A 17 -1.08 0.47 3.42
C VAL A 17 -0.85 0.61 4.94
N LYS A 18 -0.99 1.82 5.50
CA LYS A 18 -0.89 2.03 6.96
C LYS A 18 -1.98 1.29 7.73
N GLU A 19 -3.20 1.21 7.20
CA GLU A 19 -4.28 0.46 7.84
C GLU A 19 -4.00 -1.05 7.84
N ILE A 20 -3.42 -1.56 6.76
CA ILE A 20 -3.04 -2.97 6.63
C ILE A 20 -1.90 -3.31 7.61
N ILE A 21 -0.83 -2.51 7.64
CA ILE A 21 0.30 -2.73 8.55
C ILE A 21 -0.14 -2.65 10.02
N LYS A 22 -1.12 -1.80 10.35
CA LYS A 22 -1.71 -1.69 11.70
C LYS A 22 -2.73 -2.80 12.02
N GLY A 23 -2.98 -3.73 11.10
CA GLY A 23 -3.93 -4.82 11.28
C GLY A 23 -5.40 -4.39 11.32
N LYS A 24 -5.74 -3.19 10.84
CA LYS A 24 -7.13 -2.68 10.82
C LYS A 24 -7.95 -3.29 9.68
N THR A 25 -7.28 -3.70 8.61
CA THR A 25 -7.87 -4.41 7.46
C THR A 25 -6.81 -5.33 6.87
N THR A 26 -7.22 -6.34 6.12
CA THR A 26 -6.31 -7.20 5.37
C THR A 26 -6.24 -6.78 3.89
N ALA A 27 -5.17 -7.16 3.20
CA ALA A 27 -5.03 -6.91 1.76
C ALA A 27 -6.23 -7.47 0.95
N LYS A 28 -6.76 -8.63 1.35
CA LYS A 28 -7.94 -9.25 0.72
C LYS A 28 -9.22 -8.45 0.93
N GLU A 29 -9.46 -7.93 2.14
CA GLU A 29 -10.64 -7.12 2.44
C GLU A 29 -10.58 -5.75 1.78
N ALA A 30 -9.41 -5.12 1.81
CA ALA A 30 -9.13 -3.88 1.11
C ALA A 30 -9.35 -4.02 -0.41
N ALA A 31 -8.82 -5.10 -0.99
CA ALA A 31 -8.97 -5.40 -2.41
C ALA A 31 -10.45 -5.48 -2.82
N ARG A 32 -11.27 -6.22 -2.07
CA ARG A 32 -12.72 -6.30 -2.32
C ARG A 32 -13.43 -4.96 -2.15
N THR A 33 -13.09 -4.21 -1.11
CA THR A 33 -13.72 -2.91 -0.78
C THR A 33 -13.46 -1.87 -1.87
N TYR A 34 -12.25 -1.87 -2.42
CA TYR A 34 -11.80 -0.84 -3.35
C TYR A 34 -11.73 -1.28 -4.81
N ASP A 35 -12.24 -2.47 -5.13
CA ASP A 35 -12.20 -3.06 -6.47
C ASP A 35 -10.77 -3.15 -7.04
N LEU A 36 -9.86 -3.62 -6.18
CA LEU A 36 -8.46 -3.89 -6.52
C LEU A 36 -8.20 -5.40 -6.50
N THR A 37 -7.08 -5.81 -7.08
CA THR A 37 -6.59 -7.17 -6.87
C THR A 37 -5.82 -7.27 -5.55
N PRO A 38 -5.91 -8.39 -4.80
CA PRO A 38 -5.10 -8.59 -3.61
C PRO A 38 -3.59 -8.43 -3.88
N ALA A 39 -3.12 -8.92 -5.02
CA ALA A 39 -1.71 -8.82 -5.43
C ALA A 39 -1.25 -7.37 -5.63
N GLU A 40 -2.11 -6.48 -6.14
CA GLU A 40 -1.77 -5.06 -6.27
C GLU A 40 -1.62 -4.38 -4.90
N VAL A 41 -2.49 -4.73 -3.95
CA VAL A 41 -2.43 -4.21 -2.58
C VAL A 41 -1.21 -4.76 -1.85
N GLU A 42 -0.92 -6.06 -1.97
CA GLU A 42 0.27 -6.70 -1.41
C GLU A 42 1.55 -6.04 -1.93
N ARG A 43 1.64 -5.80 -3.25
CA ARG A 43 2.77 -5.08 -3.84
C ARG A 43 2.98 -3.69 -3.23
N TRP A 44 1.91 -2.94 -2.96
CA TRP A 44 2.07 -1.61 -2.32
C TRP A 44 2.57 -1.71 -0.89
N VAL A 45 2.20 -2.76 -0.16
CA VAL A 45 2.73 -3.02 1.18
C VAL A 45 4.22 -3.34 1.09
N ASP A 46 4.64 -4.20 0.17
CA ASP A 46 6.05 -4.56 -0.05
C ASP A 46 6.89 -3.34 -0.44
N ASP A 47 6.41 -2.54 -1.41
CA ASP A 47 7.08 -1.30 -1.84
C ASP A 47 7.25 -0.32 -0.66
N ALA A 48 6.25 -0.21 0.21
CA ALA A 48 6.31 0.67 1.39
C ALA A 48 7.28 0.17 2.46
N LEU A 49 7.33 -1.15 2.71
CA LEU A 49 8.26 -1.76 3.65
C LEU A 49 9.71 -1.64 3.16
N GLY A 50 9.96 -1.93 1.87
CA GLY A 50 11.29 -1.74 1.27
C GLY A 50 11.72 -0.27 1.26
N GLY A 51 10.79 0.66 1.02
CA GLY A 51 11.05 2.10 1.14
C GLY A 51 11.45 2.52 2.56
N MET A 52 10.81 1.95 3.59
CA MET A 52 11.15 2.19 4.99
C MET A 52 12.55 1.65 5.33
N GLU A 53 12.88 0.42 4.93
CA GLU A 53 14.21 -0.17 5.13
C GLU A 53 15.30 0.70 4.50
N ASN A 54 15.09 1.13 3.25
CA ASN A 54 16.04 1.99 2.54
C ASN A 54 16.21 3.35 3.23
N ALA A 55 15.13 3.95 3.73
CA ALA A 55 15.19 5.21 4.47
C ALA A 55 15.97 5.08 5.78
N LEU A 56 15.82 3.96 6.50
CA LEU A 56 16.57 3.68 7.72
C LEU A 56 18.06 3.43 7.42
N LYS A 57 18.39 2.68 6.36
CA LYS A 57 19.78 2.47 5.92
C LYS A 57 20.47 3.78 5.51
N ALA A 58 19.75 4.67 4.82
CA ALA A 58 20.29 5.93 4.32
C ALA A 58 20.54 6.97 5.42
N ASN A 59 19.96 6.78 6.61
CA ASN A 59 20.11 7.69 7.74
C ASN A 59 20.58 6.93 8.99
N PRO A 60 21.87 6.53 9.03
CA PRO A 60 22.44 5.68 10.09
C PRO A 60 22.71 6.45 11.39
N LYS A 61 21.76 7.26 11.87
CA LYS A 61 21.93 8.08 13.08
C LYS A 61 21.80 7.29 14.40
N ASP A 62 22.02 5.98 14.35
CA ASP A 62 22.30 5.11 15.51
C ASP A 62 23.65 4.42 15.31
#